data_AF-A0A3D2F0R3-F1
#
_entry.id   AF-A0A3D2F0R3-F1
#
_cell.length_a   1.000
_cell.length_b   1.000
_cell.length_c   1.000
_cell.angle_alpha   90.00
_cell.angle_beta   90.00
_cell.angle_gamma   90.00
#
_symmetry.space_group_name_H-M   'P 1'
#
loop_
_entity.id
_entity.type
_entity.pdbx_description
1 polymer ?
#
loop_
_entity_poly.entity_id
_entity_poly.type
_entity_poly.pdbx_seq_one_letter_code
_entity_poly.pdbx_strand_id
1 'polypeptide(L)'
;MIKGIRLSSPVIIFSLSAIVAGGFYALAAEKYNEYSSKKAQKENQIQNILIAQQNSLNEIKKEIDLLKQKDEETRLSTTKLIISAQKIEDKINDSENETKIKEENSQRKILEIEDKISGLSNETSIVVKEWRPRVARIVCQWQYSNGLMRLIKNGSGFVFGEDASVYGGIWTLTNKHVFLDDNGQPPSTCSIKLPENDKTFQAPFVYGSYKTFSSVDMGLIEIKDSNSQLSATISSEKEIFCQYNADIGEKMAILGYPSIGTINDITATEGIVSGHEGDYYVTSAKIEFGNSGGIAVSTKNNCILGIPTFVKAGQIETLGRVLSTEAMFEAWGISF
;
A
#
# COMPACT_ATOMS: atom_id res chain seq x y z
N MET A 1 40.22 -128.18 94.81
CA MET A 1 40.11 -129.28 95.78
C MET A 1 38.62 -129.60 95.94
N ILE A 2 38.22 -130.79 95.46
CA ILE A 2 37.09 -131.63 95.93
C ILE A 2 35.63 -131.16 95.70
N LYS A 3 34.93 -131.98 94.87
CA LYS A 3 33.56 -132.59 94.94
C LYS A 3 32.43 -131.73 95.55
N GLY A 4 31.21 -131.65 95.02
CA GLY A 4 30.39 -132.62 94.29
C GLY A 4 29.03 -132.76 95.00
N ILE A 5 27.97 -133.14 94.27
CA ILE A 5 26.73 -133.87 94.66
C ILE A 5 25.44 -133.28 94.05
N ARG A 6 24.66 -134.19 93.45
CA ARG A 6 23.29 -134.11 92.88
C ARG A 6 22.22 -134.26 93.98
N LEU A 7 21.01 -133.72 93.81
CA LEU A 7 19.74 -134.46 93.52
C LEU A 7 18.45 -133.58 93.60
N SER A 8 17.52 -133.87 92.67
CA SER A 8 16.03 -133.91 92.69
C SER A 8 15.11 -132.69 92.98
N SER A 9 14.24 -132.43 91.97
CA SER A 9 12.93 -131.74 91.79
C SER A 9 11.84 -131.79 92.90
N PRO A 10 10.61 -131.21 92.73
CA PRO A 10 10.13 -129.96 92.07
C PRO A 10 9.02 -129.16 92.85
N VAL A 11 8.54 -128.04 92.23
CA VAL A 11 7.17 -127.44 92.21
C VAL A 11 6.95 -126.03 92.86
N ILE A 12 6.12 -125.22 92.15
CA ILE A 12 5.41 -123.94 92.44
C ILE A 12 6.08 -122.68 91.83
N ILE A 13 5.69 -122.01 90.71
CA ILE A 13 4.44 -121.53 90.05
C ILE A 13 3.93 -120.14 90.53
N PHE A 14 4.09 -119.15 89.62
CA PHE A 14 3.33 -117.91 89.31
C PHE A 14 3.27 -116.72 90.28
N SER A 15 3.88 -115.57 89.87
CA SER A 15 3.27 -114.21 89.83
C SER A 15 4.32 -113.09 89.61
N LEU A 16 4.67 -112.72 88.37
CA LEU A 16 5.55 -111.54 88.12
C LEU A 16 5.46 -110.93 86.70
N SER A 17 4.26 -110.81 86.12
CA SER A 17 4.06 -110.37 84.72
C SER A 17 3.20 -109.10 84.53
N ALA A 18 3.08 -108.23 85.55
CA ALA A 18 2.22 -107.01 85.48
C ALA A 18 2.96 -105.65 85.41
N ILE A 19 4.29 -105.59 85.54
CA ILE A 19 5.01 -104.30 85.69
C ILE A 19 5.65 -103.79 84.39
N VAL A 20 5.81 -104.61 83.35
CA VAL A 20 6.52 -104.21 82.11
C VAL A 20 5.59 -103.57 81.06
N ALA A 21 4.27 -103.80 81.11
CA ALA A 21 3.33 -103.25 80.12
C ALA A 21 2.98 -101.77 80.36
N GLY A 22 2.94 -101.30 81.61
CA GLY A 22 2.51 -99.92 81.94
C GLY A 22 3.50 -98.81 81.53
N GLY A 23 4.81 -99.10 81.52
CA GLY A 23 5.85 -98.12 81.14
C GLY A 23 5.86 -97.77 79.65
N PHE A 24 5.45 -98.69 78.77
CA PHE A 24 5.36 -98.44 77.33
C PHE A 24 4.18 -97.54 76.95
N TYR A 25 3.07 -97.57 77.70
CA TYR A 25 1.92 -96.71 77.45
C TYR A 25 2.16 -95.24 77.83
N ALA A 26 2.96 -94.97 78.87
CA ALA A 26 3.28 -93.59 79.28
C ALA A 26 4.18 -92.86 78.26
N LEU A 27 5.23 -93.52 77.77
CA LEU A 27 6.13 -92.96 76.75
C LEU A 27 5.45 -92.78 75.38
N ALA A 28 4.49 -93.66 75.03
CA ALA A 28 3.69 -93.50 73.83
C ALA A 28 2.72 -92.30 73.92
N ALA A 29 2.12 -92.06 75.09
CA ALA A 29 1.23 -90.92 75.32
C ALA A 29 1.97 -89.58 75.30
N GLU A 30 3.19 -89.51 75.86
CA GLU A 30 4.02 -88.29 75.86
C GLU A 30 4.48 -87.93 74.43
N LYS A 31 4.93 -88.92 73.66
CA LYS A 31 5.34 -88.74 72.26
C LYS A 31 4.16 -88.39 71.34
N TYR A 32 2.97 -88.89 71.66
CA TYR A 32 1.73 -88.53 70.96
C TYR A 32 1.29 -87.08 71.26
N ASN A 33 1.40 -86.63 72.51
CA ASN A 33 1.12 -85.24 72.89
C ASN A 33 2.12 -84.26 72.26
N GLU A 34 3.40 -84.62 72.18
CA GLU A 34 4.41 -83.81 71.48
C GLU A 34 4.17 -83.75 69.96
N TYR A 35 3.73 -84.87 69.36
CA TYR A 35 3.36 -84.90 67.95
C TYR A 35 2.09 -84.07 67.66
N SER A 36 1.08 -84.19 68.53
CA SER A 36 -0.17 -83.42 68.46
C SER A 36 0.06 -81.92 68.60
N SER A 37 0.90 -81.50 69.56
CA SER A 37 1.25 -80.08 69.76
C SER A 37 2.08 -79.50 68.61
N LYS A 38 3.05 -80.25 68.06
CA LYS A 38 3.80 -79.86 66.86
C LYS A 38 2.91 -79.76 65.62
N LYS A 39 1.92 -80.65 65.47
CA LYS A 39 0.94 -80.59 64.39
C LYS A 39 0.06 -79.34 64.50
N ALA A 40 -0.48 -79.07 65.70
CA ALA A 40 -1.27 -77.87 65.97
C ALA A 40 -0.46 -76.57 65.77
N GLN A 41 0.82 -76.55 66.17
CA GLN A 41 1.71 -75.41 65.92
C GLN A 41 1.96 -75.19 64.43
N LYS A 42 2.20 -76.25 63.65
CA LYS A 42 2.35 -76.15 62.19
C LYS A 42 1.08 -75.66 61.52
N GLU A 43 -0.09 -76.15 61.93
CA GLU A 43 -1.38 -75.68 61.40
C GLU A 43 -1.61 -74.19 61.71
N ASN A 44 -1.30 -73.73 62.94
CA ASN A 44 -1.34 -72.30 63.29
C ASN A 44 -0.33 -71.46 62.49
N GLN A 45 0.89 -71.97 62.26
CA GLN A 45 1.87 -71.28 61.43
C GLN A 45 1.39 -71.15 59.98
N ILE A 46 0.80 -72.21 59.42
CA ILE A 46 0.24 -72.21 58.07
C ILE A 46 -0.93 -71.22 57.97
N GLN A 47 -1.82 -71.18 58.96
CA GLN A 47 -2.92 -70.20 59.03
C GLN A 47 -2.39 -68.76 59.08
N ASN A 48 -1.40 -68.48 59.93
CA ASN A 48 -0.81 -67.14 60.03
C ASN A 48 -0.13 -66.70 58.73
N ILE A 49 0.55 -67.63 58.03
CA ILE A 49 1.16 -67.36 56.72
C ILE A 49 0.07 -67.10 55.67
N LEU A 50 -1.01 -67.88 55.65
CA LEU A 50 -2.15 -67.68 54.74
C LEU A 50 -2.80 -66.31 54.97
N ILE A 51 -3.02 -65.92 56.22
CA ILE A 51 -3.58 -64.61 56.58
C ILE A 51 -2.63 -63.48 56.13
N ALA A 52 -1.32 -63.64 56.36
CA ALA A 52 -0.32 -62.67 55.93
C ALA A 52 -0.27 -62.53 54.39
N GLN A 53 -0.32 -63.64 53.66
CA GLN A 53 -0.40 -63.63 52.19
C GLN A 53 -1.71 -63.01 51.69
N GLN A 54 -2.85 -63.30 52.33
CA GLN A 54 -4.13 -62.72 51.97
C GLN A 54 -4.11 -61.19 52.16
N ASN A 55 -3.52 -60.73 53.27
CA ASN A 55 -3.37 -59.30 53.55
C ASN A 55 -2.45 -58.62 52.54
N SER A 56 -1.30 -59.20 52.21
CA SER A 56 -0.40 -58.64 51.19
C SER A 56 -1.05 -58.60 49.81
N LEU A 57 -1.83 -59.62 49.45
CA LEU A 57 -2.54 -59.68 48.17
C LEU A 57 -3.66 -58.62 48.11
N ASN A 58 -4.33 -58.35 49.22
CA ASN A 58 -5.29 -57.27 49.34
C ASN A 58 -4.64 -55.87 49.24
N GLU A 59 -3.45 -55.67 49.82
CA GLU A 59 -2.70 -54.42 49.67
C GLU A 59 -2.23 -54.20 48.23
N ILE A 60 -1.63 -55.21 47.61
CA ILE A 60 -1.22 -55.16 46.20
C ILE A 60 -2.42 -54.86 45.29
N LYS A 61 -3.58 -55.47 45.56
CA LYS A 61 -4.81 -55.20 44.80
C LYS A 61 -5.26 -53.74 44.92
N LYS A 62 -5.22 -53.17 46.12
CA LYS A 62 -5.53 -51.74 46.35
C LYS A 62 -4.56 -50.83 45.60
N GLU A 63 -3.27 -51.16 45.59
CA GLU A 63 -2.25 -50.37 44.90
C GLU A 63 -2.43 -50.43 43.37
N ILE A 64 -2.76 -51.60 42.81
CA ILE A 64 -3.08 -51.77 41.39
C ILE A 64 -4.32 -50.93 41.01
N ASP A 65 -5.36 -50.91 41.84
CA ASP A 65 -6.58 -50.14 41.56
C ASP A 65 -6.30 -48.62 41.61
N LEU A 66 -5.48 -48.16 42.57
CA LEU A 66 -5.01 -46.77 42.64
C LEU A 66 -4.17 -46.37 41.41
N LEU A 67 -3.25 -47.22 40.98
CA LEU A 67 -2.43 -46.98 39.80
C LEU A 67 -3.27 -46.92 38.52
N LYS A 68 -4.30 -47.76 38.39
CA LYS A 68 -5.25 -47.71 37.27
C LYS A 68 -6.01 -46.40 37.23
N GLN A 69 -6.53 -45.92 38.36
CA GLN A 69 -7.21 -44.62 38.42
C GLN A 69 -6.27 -43.48 38.01
N LYS A 70 -5.02 -43.51 38.50
CA LYS A 70 -4.03 -42.48 38.15
C LYS A 70 -3.63 -42.52 36.67
N ASP A 71 -3.51 -43.70 36.07
CA ASP A 71 -3.27 -43.85 34.62
C ASP A 71 -4.44 -43.28 33.81
N GLU A 72 -5.67 -43.57 34.22
CA GLU A 72 -6.87 -43.07 33.54
C GLU A 72 -6.99 -41.54 33.63
N GLU A 73 -6.73 -40.96 34.80
CA GLU A 73 -6.70 -39.49 34.99
C GLU A 73 -5.59 -38.85 34.16
N THR A 74 -4.40 -39.47 34.13
CA THR A 74 -3.27 -38.99 33.32
C THR A 74 -3.64 -39.02 31.84
N ARG A 75 -4.18 -40.12 31.32
CA ARG A 75 -4.63 -40.23 29.93
C ARG A 75 -5.66 -39.15 29.57
N LEU A 76 -6.62 -38.92 30.45
CA LEU A 76 -7.67 -37.93 30.24
C LEU A 76 -7.10 -36.49 30.19
N SER A 77 -6.08 -36.21 31.02
CA SER A 77 -5.31 -34.97 30.98
C SER A 77 -4.51 -34.82 29.68
N THR A 78 -3.81 -35.87 29.25
CA THR A 78 -3.03 -35.87 28.00
C THR A 78 -3.93 -35.67 26.77
N THR A 79 -5.11 -36.31 26.72
CA THR A 79 -6.08 -36.14 25.63
C THR A 79 -6.59 -34.70 25.57
N LYS A 80 -6.86 -34.05 26.72
CA LYS A 80 -7.26 -32.63 26.75
C LYS A 80 -6.16 -31.73 26.21
N LEU A 81 -4.90 -32.00 26.55
CA LEU A 81 -3.75 -31.24 26.04
C LEU A 81 -3.62 -31.38 24.52
N ILE A 82 -3.72 -32.59 23.98
CA ILE A 82 -3.67 -32.84 22.52
C ILE A 82 -4.79 -32.07 21.80
N ILE A 83 -6.03 -32.15 22.29
CA ILE A 83 -7.16 -31.41 21.70
C ILE A 83 -6.91 -29.89 21.73
N SER A 84 -6.33 -29.38 22.83
CA SER A 84 -6.02 -27.95 22.94
C SER A 84 -4.91 -27.51 22.00
N ALA A 85 -3.87 -28.34 21.81
CA ALA A 85 -2.77 -28.06 20.89
C ALA A 85 -3.28 -28.03 19.43
N GLN A 86 -4.15 -28.97 19.07
CA GLN A 86 -4.72 -29.06 17.72
C GLN A 86 -5.59 -27.83 17.40
N LYS A 87 -6.38 -27.35 18.37
CA LYS A 87 -7.12 -26.09 18.22
C LYS A 87 -6.24 -24.85 18.06
N ILE A 88 -5.03 -24.86 18.61
CA ILE A 88 -4.07 -23.76 18.45
C ILE A 88 -3.46 -23.81 17.05
N GLU A 89 -3.11 -25.01 16.57
CA GLU A 89 -2.58 -25.21 15.22
C GLU A 89 -3.60 -24.78 14.14
N ASP A 90 -4.88 -25.14 14.30
CA ASP A 90 -5.95 -24.69 13.41
C ASP A 90 -6.04 -23.15 13.36
N LYS A 91 -5.98 -22.48 14.52
CA LYS A 91 -6.01 -21.00 14.60
C LYS A 91 -4.78 -20.34 13.98
N ILE A 92 -3.60 -20.96 14.08
CA ILE A 92 -2.38 -20.46 13.45
C ILE A 92 -2.53 -20.54 11.94
N ASN A 93 -2.99 -21.68 11.40
CA ASN A 93 -3.20 -21.85 9.97
C ASN A 93 -4.25 -20.87 9.42
N ASP A 94 -5.34 -20.63 10.15
CA ASP A 94 -6.35 -19.62 9.77
C ASP A 94 -5.73 -18.21 9.73
N SER A 95 -4.97 -17.84 10.76
CA SER A 95 -4.30 -16.53 10.83
C SER A 95 -3.22 -16.33 9.75
N GLU A 96 -2.49 -17.38 9.40
CA GLU A 96 -1.49 -17.34 8.32
C GLU A 96 -2.16 -17.16 6.96
N ASN A 97 -3.26 -17.88 6.70
CA ASN A 97 -4.05 -17.71 5.48
C ASN A 97 -4.65 -16.30 5.37
N GLU A 98 -5.20 -15.75 6.45
CA GLU A 98 -5.69 -14.36 6.47
C GLU A 98 -4.58 -13.35 6.17
N THR A 99 -3.39 -13.55 6.75
CA THR A 99 -2.24 -12.68 6.54
C THR A 99 -1.78 -12.73 5.09
N LYS A 100 -1.68 -13.94 4.51
CA LYS A 100 -1.30 -14.13 3.11
C LYS A 100 -2.30 -13.48 2.15
N ILE A 101 -3.60 -13.65 2.37
CA ILE A 101 -4.65 -12.99 1.58
C ILE A 101 -4.54 -11.46 1.68
N LYS A 102 -4.26 -10.94 2.87
CA LYS A 102 -4.11 -9.49 3.08
C LYS A 102 -2.87 -8.94 2.38
N GLU A 103 -1.78 -9.69 2.36
CA GLU A 103 -0.54 -9.33 1.70
C GLU A 103 -0.68 -9.36 0.17
N GLU A 104 -1.26 -10.43 -0.39
CA GLU A 104 -1.61 -10.53 -1.82
C GLU A 104 -2.52 -9.38 -2.27
N ASN A 105 -3.53 -9.04 -1.46
CA ASN A 105 -4.41 -7.90 -1.74
C ASN A 105 -3.69 -6.56 -1.71
N SER A 106 -2.72 -6.39 -0.82
CA SER A 106 -1.92 -5.16 -0.71
C SER A 106 -0.97 -5.05 -1.91
N GLN A 107 -0.31 -6.14 -2.29
CA GLN A 107 0.56 -6.19 -3.48
C GLN A 107 -0.22 -5.89 -4.76
N ARG A 108 -1.43 -6.45 -4.93
CA ARG A 108 -2.29 -6.13 -6.08
C ARG A 108 -2.65 -4.64 -6.15
N LYS A 109 -2.98 -4.01 -5.03
CA LYS A 109 -3.26 -2.56 -4.99
C LYS A 109 -2.02 -1.73 -5.34
N ILE A 110 -0.83 -2.17 -4.93
CA ILE A 110 0.42 -1.49 -5.29
C ILE A 110 0.62 -1.53 -6.81
N LEU A 111 0.47 -2.71 -7.44
CA LEU A 111 0.59 -2.86 -8.89
C LEU A 111 -0.44 -2.01 -9.65
N GLU A 112 -1.69 -1.94 -9.18
CA GLU A 112 -2.72 -1.08 -9.78
C GLU A 112 -2.39 0.41 -9.67
N ILE A 113 -1.71 0.83 -8.59
CA ILE A 113 -1.27 2.21 -8.40
C ILE A 113 -0.08 2.51 -9.33
N GLU A 114 0.89 1.60 -9.43
CA GLU A 114 2.05 1.73 -10.32
C GLU A 114 1.64 1.83 -11.79
N ASP A 115 0.66 1.04 -12.22
CA ASP A 115 0.10 1.10 -13.58
C ASP A 115 -0.58 2.46 -13.85
N LYS A 116 -1.38 2.96 -12.91
CA LYS A 116 -2.01 4.30 -13.02
C LYS A 116 -0.98 5.43 -13.07
N ILE A 117 0.09 5.35 -12.28
CA ILE A 117 1.18 6.35 -12.27
C ILE A 117 1.93 6.32 -13.62
N SER A 118 2.20 5.13 -14.14
CA SER A 118 2.87 4.96 -15.44
C SER A 118 2.01 5.51 -16.59
N GLY A 119 0.69 5.28 -16.56
CA GLY A 119 -0.26 5.87 -17.52
C GLY A 119 -0.26 7.40 -17.47
N LEU A 120 -0.26 7.98 -16.27
CA LEU A 120 -0.25 9.44 -16.06
C LEU A 120 1.00 10.13 -16.60
N SER A 121 2.17 9.54 -16.36
CA SER A 121 3.42 10.08 -16.91
C SER A 121 3.44 10.05 -18.44
N ASN A 122 2.70 9.13 -19.06
CA ASN A 122 2.59 9.03 -20.51
C ASN A 122 1.61 10.08 -21.07
N GLU A 123 0.49 10.33 -20.40
CA GLU A 123 -0.51 11.34 -20.81
C GLU A 123 0.11 12.73 -20.95
N THR A 124 0.82 13.23 -19.94
CA THR A 124 1.44 14.56 -20.04
C THR A 124 2.54 14.62 -21.09
N SER A 125 3.33 13.56 -21.25
CA SER A 125 4.37 13.49 -22.28
C SER A 125 3.78 13.61 -23.68
N ILE A 126 2.63 12.97 -23.93
CA ILE A 126 1.89 13.06 -25.19
C ILE A 126 1.39 14.48 -25.41
N VAL A 127 0.74 15.07 -24.40
CA VAL A 127 0.23 16.45 -24.44
C VAL A 127 1.36 17.43 -24.72
N VAL A 128 2.47 17.34 -23.99
CA VAL A 128 3.61 18.25 -24.20
C VAL A 128 4.15 18.13 -25.62
N LYS A 129 4.30 16.92 -26.16
CA LYS A 129 4.78 16.73 -27.55
C LYS A 129 3.83 17.32 -28.59
N GLU A 130 2.52 17.18 -28.39
CA GLU A 130 1.50 17.69 -29.31
C GLU A 130 1.44 19.23 -29.33
N TRP A 131 1.55 19.85 -28.15
CA TRP A 131 1.28 21.27 -28.00
C TRP A 131 2.55 22.14 -28.04
N ARG A 132 3.69 21.61 -27.60
CA ARG A 132 4.97 22.34 -27.55
C ARG A 132 5.35 23.06 -28.85
N PRO A 133 5.19 22.47 -30.06
CA PRO A 133 5.60 23.14 -31.30
C PRO A 133 4.90 24.48 -31.56
N ARG A 134 3.73 24.72 -30.96
CA ARG A 134 2.90 25.93 -31.15
C ARG A 134 2.99 26.93 -29.99
N VAL A 135 3.62 26.58 -28.88
CA VAL A 135 3.79 27.50 -27.75
C VAL A 135 5.09 28.29 -27.93
N ALA A 136 4.98 29.61 -27.95
CA ALA A 136 6.07 30.52 -28.22
C ALA A 136 6.50 31.30 -26.97
N ARG A 137 7.78 31.65 -26.95
CA ARG A 137 8.32 32.69 -26.07
C ARG A 137 8.08 34.05 -26.70
N ILE A 138 7.58 35.00 -25.92
CA ILE A 138 7.35 36.39 -26.33
C ILE A 138 8.26 37.31 -25.51
N VAL A 139 8.95 38.22 -26.20
CA VAL A 139 9.72 39.30 -25.58
C VAL A 139 9.33 40.62 -26.24
N CYS A 140 8.70 41.52 -25.49
CA CYS A 140 8.21 42.80 -25.98
C CYS A 140 9.07 43.95 -25.49
N GLN A 141 9.34 44.91 -26.39
CA GLN A 141 10.31 45.98 -26.19
C GLN A 141 9.66 47.34 -26.46
N TRP A 142 9.63 48.20 -25.45
CA TRP A 142 9.24 49.60 -25.60
C TRP A 142 10.50 50.44 -25.76
N GLN A 143 10.53 51.24 -26.82
CA GLN A 143 11.62 52.18 -27.09
C GLN A 143 11.08 53.62 -27.06
N TYR A 144 11.91 54.54 -26.58
CA TYR A 144 11.69 55.97 -26.75
C TYR A 144 11.87 56.35 -28.23
N SER A 145 11.40 57.54 -28.61
CA SER A 145 11.55 58.08 -29.98
C SER A 145 13.02 58.22 -30.44
N ASN A 146 13.97 58.27 -29.51
CA ASN A 146 15.41 58.28 -29.78
C ASN A 146 16.04 56.87 -29.87
N GLY A 147 15.24 55.81 -29.84
CA GLY A 147 15.68 54.41 -29.92
C GLY A 147 16.18 53.80 -28.61
N LEU A 148 16.21 54.55 -27.49
CA LEU A 148 16.60 54.01 -26.20
C LEU A 148 15.53 53.08 -25.64
N MET A 149 15.95 51.95 -25.07
CA MET A 149 15.07 51.00 -24.41
C MET A 149 14.44 51.59 -23.14
N ARG A 150 13.11 51.59 -23.07
CA ARG A 150 12.31 52.02 -21.91
C ARG A 150 11.93 50.85 -21.02
N LEU A 151 11.44 49.76 -21.61
CA LEU A 151 10.86 48.62 -20.89
C LEU A 151 11.02 47.34 -21.72
N ILE A 152 11.22 46.22 -21.04
CA ILE A 152 11.13 44.88 -21.61
C ILE A 152 10.15 44.07 -20.76
N LYS A 153 9.18 43.43 -21.41
CA LYS A 153 8.30 42.44 -20.77
C LYS A 153 8.47 41.09 -21.47
N ASN A 154 8.44 40.02 -20.69
CA ASN A 154 8.53 38.65 -21.18
C ASN A 154 7.23 37.92 -20.87
N GLY A 155 6.87 36.99 -21.74
CA GLY A 155 5.73 36.11 -21.55
C GLY A 155 5.76 34.95 -22.51
N SER A 156 4.63 34.27 -22.58
CA SER A 156 4.38 33.15 -23.48
C SER A 156 3.26 33.47 -24.45
N GLY A 157 3.14 32.65 -25.49
CA GLY A 157 2.10 32.78 -26.50
C GLY A 157 1.72 31.43 -27.09
N PHE A 158 0.54 31.35 -27.70
CA PHE A 158 0.13 30.21 -28.53
C PHE A 158 -0.06 30.64 -29.97
N VAL A 159 0.64 30.00 -30.89
CA VAL A 159 0.63 30.36 -32.31
C VAL A 159 -0.34 29.46 -33.07
N PHE A 160 -1.25 30.10 -33.80
CA PHE A 160 -2.25 29.43 -34.62
C PHE A 160 -2.48 30.18 -35.94
N GLY A 161 -2.91 29.45 -36.97
CA GLY A 161 -3.35 30.01 -38.23
C GLY A 161 -4.87 30.12 -38.24
N GLU A 162 -5.40 31.18 -38.84
CA GLU A 162 -6.82 31.33 -39.09
C GLU A 162 -7.08 31.31 -40.60
N ASP A 163 -8.08 30.54 -41.03
CA ASP A 163 -8.52 30.51 -42.41
C ASP A 163 -8.95 31.91 -42.87
N ALA A 164 -8.82 32.17 -44.18
CA ALA A 164 -8.96 33.49 -44.80
C ALA A 164 -10.33 34.19 -44.62
N SER A 165 -11.31 33.56 -43.96
CA SER A 165 -12.70 34.03 -43.88
C SER A 165 -13.02 35.00 -42.73
N VAL A 166 -12.21 35.06 -41.67
CA VAL A 166 -12.51 35.91 -40.49
C VAL A 166 -11.41 36.94 -40.22
N TYR A 167 -10.16 36.51 -40.05
CA TYR A 167 -9.02 37.42 -39.82
C TYR A 167 -7.72 36.98 -40.50
N GLY A 168 -7.84 36.22 -41.61
CA GLY A 168 -6.78 35.54 -42.35
C GLY A 168 -5.35 35.98 -42.01
N GLY A 169 -4.58 35.07 -41.43
CA GLY A 169 -3.23 35.37 -40.94
C GLY A 169 -2.76 34.37 -39.90
N ILE A 170 -1.53 34.57 -39.43
CA ILE A 170 -0.94 33.78 -38.35
C ILE A 170 -0.91 34.66 -37.11
N TRP A 171 -1.53 34.18 -36.04
CA TRP A 171 -1.73 34.93 -34.82
C TRP A 171 -1.08 34.24 -33.64
N THR A 172 -0.59 35.03 -32.70
CA THR A 172 -0.14 34.59 -31.39
C THR A 172 -1.12 35.06 -30.34
N LEU A 173 -1.85 34.12 -29.73
CA LEU A 173 -2.68 34.34 -28.56
C LEU A 173 -1.79 34.50 -27.32
N THR A 174 -2.06 35.52 -26.52
CA THR A 174 -1.36 35.77 -25.25
C THR A 174 -2.23 36.66 -24.34
N ASN A 175 -1.74 37.03 -23.16
CA ASN A 175 -2.41 38.01 -22.31
C ASN A 175 -2.16 39.44 -22.76
N LYS A 176 -3.09 40.37 -22.50
CA LYS A 176 -2.87 41.80 -22.80
C LYS A 176 -1.70 42.35 -22.00
N HIS A 177 -1.59 41.98 -20.73
CA HIS A 177 -0.50 42.52 -19.89
C HIS A 177 0.91 42.07 -20.33
N VAL A 178 1.03 41.06 -21.21
CA VAL A 178 2.33 40.65 -21.76
C VAL A 178 2.86 41.70 -22.75
N PHE A 179 1.97 42.29 -23.56
CA PHE A 179 2.34 43.25 -24.61
C PHE A 179 1.73 44.65 -24.42
N LEU A 180 1.06 44.93 -23.31
CA LEU A 180 0.69 46.29 -22.94
C LEU A 180 1.47 46.69 -21.68
N ASP A 181 1.94 47.94 -21.65
CA ASP A 181 2.47 48.54 -20.43
C ASP A 181 1.34 48.91 -19.46
N ASP A 182 1.69 49.40 -18.28
CA ASP A 182 0.72 49.72 -17.23
C ASP A 182 -0.25 50.87 -17.61
N ASN A 183 0.07 51.62 -18.67
CA ASN A 183 -0.78 52.68 -19.23
C ASN A 183 -1.58 52.18 -20.46
N GLY A 184 -1.56 50.88 -20.75
CA GLY A 184 -2.21 50.29 -21.91
C GLY A 184 -1.52 50.59 -23.24
N GLN A 185 -0.25 51.02 -23.24
CA GLN A 185 0.47 51.34 -24.47
C GLN A 185 1.20 50.09 -25.02
N PRO A 186 1.08 49.83 -26.34
CA PRO A 186 1.79 48.73 -26.97
C PRO A 186 3.31 48.99 -27.06
N PRO A 187 4.14 47.95 -27.20
CA PRO A 187 5.58 48.07 -27.42
C PRO A 187 5.88 48.63 -28.80
N SER A 188 7.16 48.88 -29.07
CA SER A 188 7.63 49.15 -30.43
C SER A 188 7.67 47.85 -31.25
N THR A 189 8.09 46.75 -30.64
CA THR A 189 8.16 45.42 -31.26
C THR A 189 8.05 44.32 -30.21
N CYS A 190 7.54 43.15 -30.60
CA CYS A 190 7.77 41.91 -29.87
C CYS A 190 8.50 40.90 -30.74
N SER A 191 9.40 40.14 -30.14
CA SER A 191 10.00 38.95 -30.74
C SER A 191 9.29 37.68 -30.27
N ILE A 192 8.89 36.83 -31.21
CA ILE A 192 8.18 35.58 -30.98
C ILE A 192 9.09 34.43 -31.43
N LYS A 193 9.39 33.49 -30.52
CA LYS A 193 10.29 32.36 -30.78
C LYS A 193 9.60 31.04 -30.43
N LEU A 194 9.49 30.17 -31.42
CA LEU A 194 9.01 28.79 -31.25
C LEU A 194 10.19 27.85 -30.98
N PRO A 195 9.99 26.74 -30.24
CA PRO A 195 11.08 25.86 -29.83
C PRO A 195 11.76 25.11 -30.99
N GLU A 196 11.02 24.80 -32.06
CA GLU A 196 11.50 24.01 -33.21
C GLU A 196 11.75 24.84 -34.48
N ASN A 197 11.61 26.16 -34.37
CA ASN A 197 11.82 27.08 -35.49
C ASN A 197 13.08 27.88 -35.25
N ASP A 198 14.04 27.84 -36.18
CA ASP A 198 15.31 28.58 -36.04
C ASP A 198 15.11 30.09 -36.17
N LYS A 199 14.02 30.52 -36.82
CA LYS A 199 13.68 31.93 -36.99
C LYS A 199 13.06 32.50 -35.70
N THR A 200 13.47 33.71 -35.35
CA THR A 200 12.73 34.57 -34.43
C THR A 200 11.87 35.52 -35.25
N PHE A 201 10.56 35.49 -35.03
CA PHE A 201 9.62 36.36 -35.73
C PHE A 201 9.55 37.71 -35.05
N GLN A 202 9.70 38.79 -35.81
CA GLN A 202 9.54 40.15 -35.31
C GLN A 202 8.13 40.62 -35.62
N ALA A 203 7.40 41.05 -34.59
CA ALA A 203 6.06 41.59 -34.68
C ALA A 203 6.11 43.09 -34.33
N PRO A 204 6.28 43.98 -35.33
CA PRO A 204 6.18 45.41 -35.10
C PRO A 204 4.74 45.80 -34.77
N PHE A 205 4.57 46.68 -33.78
CA PHE A 205 3.25 47.15 -33.33
C PHE A 205 2.86 48.39 -34.12
N VAL A 206 2.20 48.15 -35.25
CA VAL A 206 1.62 49.15 -36.13
C VAL A 206 0.11 48.94 -36.17
N TYR A 207 -0.62 49.88 -36.77
CA TYR A 207 -2.07 49.73 -36.91
C TYR A 207 -2.44 48.40 -37.57
N GLY A 208 -3.29 47.61 -36.90
CA GLY A 208 -3.78 46.31 -37.37
C GLY A 208 -2.91 45.09 -37.03
N SER A 209 -1.69 45.24 -36.50
CA SER A 209 -0.80 44.09 -36.21
C SER A 209 -1.04 43.43 -34.84
N TYR A 210 -2.01 43.93 -34.07
CA TYR A 210 -2.42 43.32 -32.81
C TYR A 210 -3.90 43.63 -32.52
N LYS A 211 -4.49 42.84 -31.63
CA LYS A 211 -5.86 43.02 -31.13
C LYS A 211 -5.90 42.82 -29.62
N THR A 212 -6.78 43.54 -28.96
CA THR A 212 -7.02 43.44 -27.52
C THR A 212 -8.50 43.27 -27.26
N PHE A 213 -8.86 42.42 -26.30
CA PHE A 213 -10.26 42.20 -25.92
C PHE A 213 -10.52 42.92 -24.60
N SER A 214 -11.45 43.87 -24.56
CA SER A 214 -11.60 44.78 -23.42
C SER A 214 -12.05 44.07 -22.13
N SER A 215 -12.93 43.08 -22.24
CA SER A 215 -13.54 42.36 -21.12
C SER A 215 -12.59 41.42 -20.37
N VAL A 216 -11.57 40.89 -21.04
CA VAL A 216 -10.69 39.83 -20.48
C VAL A 216 -9.22 40.13 -20.74
N ASP A 217 -8.31 39.53 -19.97
CA ASP A 217 -6.87 39.68 -20.15
C ASP A 217 -6.33 38.83 -21.32
N MET A 218 -6.82 39.11 -22.53
CA MET A 218 -6.48 38.40 -23.76
C MET A 218 -6.15 39.37 -24.91
N GLY A 219 -5.18 38.99 -25.74
CA GLY A 219 -4.90 39.67 -26.98
C GLY A 219 -4.24 38.78 -28.02
N LEU A 220 -4.17 39.29 -29.25
CA LEU A 220 -3.57 38.64 -30.40
C LEU A 220 -2.46 39.51 -30.97
N ILE A 221 -1.34 38.89 -31.34
CA ILE A 221 -0.22 39.53 -32.03
C ILE A 221 -0.05 38.86 -33.40
N GLU A 222 -0.03 39.63 -34.47
CA GLU A 222 0.11 39.11 -35.84
C GLU A 222 1.56 38.76 -36.16
N ILE A 223 1.77 37.59 -36.78
CA ILE A 223 3.04 37.19 -37.39
C ILE A 223 2.92 37.39 -38.91
N LYS A 224 3.49 38.48 -39.42
CA LYS A 224 3.47 38.81 -40.86
C LYS A 224 4.46 37.98 -41.69
N ASP A 225 5.64 37.72 -41.13
CA ASP A 225 6.74 37.08 -41.85
C ASP A 225 6.76 35.56 -41.64
N SER A 226 5.84 34.82 -42.28
CA SER A 226 5.80 33.35 -42.20
C SER A 226 7.00 32.67 -42.88
N ASN A 227 7.28 31.41 -42.49
CA ASN A 227 8.17 30.49 -43.19
C ASN A 227 7.51 29.10 -43.32
N SER A 228 8.07 28.23 -44.16
CA SER A 228 7.53 26.89 -44.41
C SER A 228 7.41 26.05 -43.13
N GLN A 229 8.35 26.19 -42.20
CA GLN A 229 8.31 25.54 -40.89
C GLN A 229 7.08 25.98 -40.08
N LEU A 230 6.85 27.29 -39.96
CA LEU A 230 5.70 27.84 -39.23
C LEU A 230 4.39 27.39 -39.86
N SER A 231 4.28 27.45 -41.19
CA SER A 231 3.09 26.96 -41.89
C SER A 231 2.84 25.48 -41.59
N ALA A 232 3.87 24.63 -41.58
CA ALA A 232 3.72 23.21 -41.23
C ALA A 232 3.25 23.01 -39.77
N THR A 233 3.79 23.81 -38.84
CA THR A 233 3.43 23.76 -37.41
C THR A 233 1.97 24.13 -37.12
N ILE A 234 1.38 25.04 -37.89
CA ILE A 234 -0.01 25.50 -37.70
C ILE A 234 -1.02 24.80 -38.60
N SER A 235 -0.58 23.89 -39.49
CA SER A 235 -1.47 23.21 -40.45
C SER A 235 -2.32 22.09 -39.84
N SER A 236 -2.32 21.88 -38.52
CA SER A 236 -3.04 20.79 -37.86
C SER A 236 -4.27 21.25 -37.05
N GLU A 237 -5.42 20.79 -37.57
CA GLU A 237 -6.75 20.58 -36.96
C GLU A 237 -7.55 21.73 -36.35
N LYS A 238 -8.87 21.57 -36.49
CA LYS A 238 -9.92 22.60 -36.42
C LYS A 238 -10.48 22.82 -35.00
N GLU A 239 -10.09 21.98 -34.03
CA GLU A 239 -10.67 21.96 -32.68
C GLU A 239 -9.59 22.06 -31.61
N ILE A 240 -8.95 23.23 -31.57
CA ILE A 240 -7.81 23.50 -30.68
C ILE A 240 -8.26 23.75 -29.23
N PHE A 241 -9.45 24.33 -29.06
CA PHE A 241 -9.98 24.76 -27.77
C PHE A 241 -11.06 23.80 -27.27
N CYS A 242 -11.02 23.49 -25.97
CA CYS A 242 -12.03 22.67 -25.32
C CYS A 242 -13.40 23.33 -25.40
N GLN A 243 -14.40 22.56 -25.86
CA GLN A 243 -15.77 23.03 -26.03
C GLN A 243 -16.67 22.75 -24.80
N TYR A 244 -16.08 22.81 -23.61
CA TYR A 244 -16.75 22.55 -22.34
C TYR A 244 -16.04 23.31 -21.22
N ASN A 245 -16.75 23.46 -20.10
CA ASN A 245 -16.18 23.96 -18.86
C ASN A 245 -15.60 22.81 -18.05
N ALA A 246 -14.32 22.92 -17.68
CA ALA A 246 -13.65 21.86 -16.93
C ALA A 246 -14.24 21.70 -15.52
N ASP A 247 -14.35 20.47 -15.07
CA ASP A 247 -14.83 20.17 -13.72
C ASP A 247 -13.71 20.33 -12.68
N ILE A 248 -14.08 20.64 -11.42
CA ILE A 248 -13.13 20.60 -10.30
C ILE A 248 -12.56 19.18 -10.19
N GLY A 249 -11.22 19.09 -10.14
CA GLY A 249 -10.47 17.83 -10.14
C GLY A 249 -9.98 17.40 -11.53
N GLU A 250 -10.41 18.06 -12.61
CA GLU A 250 -9.89 17.77 -13.95
C GLU A 250 -8.39 18.11 -14.04
N LYS A 251 -7.62 17.17 -14.60
CA LYS A 251 -6.17 17.30 -14.76
C LYS A 251 -5.83 18.19 -15.94
N MET A 252 -4.85 19.06 -15.72
CA MET A 252 -4.34 19.96 -16.74
C MET A 252 -2.82 20.06 -16.69
N ALA A 253 -2.24 20.38 -17.84
CA ALA A 253 -0.85 20.78 -17.98
C ALA A 253 -0.78 22.23 -18.45
N ILE A 254 0.10 23.02 -17.85
CA ILE A 254 0.40 24.39 -18.27
C ILE A 254 1.75 24.39 -18.97
N LEU A 255 1.76 24.93 -20.19
CA LEU A 255 2.93 25.03 -21.05
C LEU A 255 3.27 26.50 -21.26
N GLY A 256 4.53 26.88 -20.99
CA GLY A 256 5.00 28.26 -21.14
C GLY A 256 6.50 28.42 -20.95
N TYR A 257 6.96 29.67 -20.92
CA TYR A 257 8.34 30.10 -20.78
C TYR A 257 8.50 30.96 -19.51
N PRO A 258 8.59 30.32 -18.33
CA PRO A 258 8.77 31.06 -17.09
C PRO A 258 10.12 31.78 -17.08
N SER A 259 10.18 32.86 -16.30
CA SER A 259 11.39 33.67 -16.11
C SER A 259 12.47 32.91 -15.31
N ILE A 260 12.06 31.87 -14.59
CA ILE A 260 12.91 30.96 -13.83
C ILE A 260 12.58 29.54 -14.31
N GLY A 261 13.55 28.82 -14.87
CA GLY A 261 13.34 27.51 -15.50
C GLY A 261 14.30 27.26 -16.67
N THR A 262 13.88 26.43 -17.64
CA THR A 262 14.63 26.22 -18.89
C THR A 262 14.61 27.49 -19.74
N ILE A 263 15.73 28.21 -19.80
CA ILE A 263 15.83 29.52 -20.48
C ILE A 263 15.57 29.39 -22.00
N ASN A 264 15.83 28.22 -22.57
CA ASN A 264 15.81 27.97 -24.02
C ASN A 264 14.72 26.99 -24.46
N ASP A 265 13.89 26.49 -23.55
CA ASP A 265 12.84 25.52 -23.90
C ASP A 265 11.61 25.71 -23.01
N ILE A 266 10.50 25.13 -23.45
CA ILE A 266 9.22 25.18 -22.76
C ILE A 266 9.32 24.51 -21.38
N THR A 267 8.65 25.08 -20.39
CA THR A 267 8.38 24.45 -19.12
C THR A 267 6.94 23.95 -19.11
N ALA A 268 6.77 22.68 -18.71
CA ALA A 268 5.47 22.08 -18.47
C ALA A 268 5.27 21.89 -16.97
N THR A 269 4.12 22.30 -16.45
CA THR A 269 3.72 22.07 -15.06
C THR A 269 2.36 21.41 -15.02
N GLU A 270 2.16 20.47 -14.11
CA GLU A 270 0.90 19.73 -13.99
C GLU A 270 0.12 20.21 -12.77
N GLY A 271 -1.19 20.08 -12.84
CA GLY A 271 -2.09 20.30 -11.71
C GLY A 271 -3.51 19.89 -12.04
N ILE A 272 -4.44 20.38 -11.22
CA ILE A 272 -5.88 20.18 -11.42
C ILE A 272 -6.62 21.52 -11.38
N VAL A 273 -7.79 21.57 -12.01
CA VAL A 273 -8.79 22.59 -11.70
C VAL A 273 -9.19 22.44 -10.24
N SER A 274 -8.83 23.41 -9.42
CA SER A 274 -9.08 23.44 -7.98
C SER A 274 -10.34 24.21 -7.61
N GLY A 275 -10.88 25.00 -8.53
CA GLY A 275 -12.11 25.79 -8.35
C GLY A 275 -12.34 26.77 -9.51
N HIS A 276 -13.49 27.43 -9.50
CA HIS A 276 -13.86 28.47 -10.48
C HIS A 276 -13.98 29.82 -9.79
N GLU A 277 -13.47 30.88 -10.41
CA GLU A 277 -13.51 32.25 -9.90
C GLU A 277 -13.80 33.22 -11.05
N GLY A 278 -15.09 33.46 -11.33
CA GLY A 278 -15.51 34.25 -12.49
C GLY A 278 -15.03 33.59 -13.79
N ASP A 279 -14.38 34.38 -14.64
CA ASP A 279 -13.84 33.98 -15.94
C ASP A 279 -12.63 33.01 -15.85
N TYR A 280 -12.20 32.66 -14.64
CA TYR A 280 -10.96 31.96 -14.38
C TYR A 280 -11.16 30.58 -13.73
N TYR A 281 -10.37 29.61 -14.19
CA TYR A 281 -10.05 28.42 -13.43
C TYR A 281 -8.96 28.74 -12.39
N VAL A 282 -9.20 28.35 -11.14
CA VAL A 282 -8.18 28.28 -10.09
C VAL A 282 -7.48 26.93 -10.21
N THR A 283 -6.16 26.90 -10.22
CA THR A 283 -5.39 25.67 -10.44
C THR A 283 -4.29 25.47 -9.41
N SER A 284 -4.00 24.20 -9.13
CA SER A 284 -2.84 23.76 -8.32
C SER A 284 -1.55 23.67 -9.14
N ALA A 285 -1.64 23.79 -10.47
CA ALA A 285 -0.48 23.84 -11.33
C ALA A 285 0.38 25.07 -11.01
N LYS A 286 1.70 24.90 -11.00
CA LYS A 286 2.64 25.97 -10.68
C LYS A 286 2.70 26.97 -11.83
N ILE A 287 2.21 28.19 -11.59
CA ILE A 287 2.34 29.30 -12.52
C ILE A 287 3.37 30.28 -11.95
N GLU A 288 4.34 30.67 -12.77
CA GLU A 288 5.38 31.64 -12.42
C GLU A 288 5.37 32.79 -13.44
N PHE A 289 6.01 33.92 -13.11
CA PHE A 289 6.22 35.02 -14.07
C PHE A 289 6.82 34.50 -15.38
N GLY A 290 6.22 34.83 -16.52
CA GLY A 290 6.65 34.35 -17.84
C GLY A 290 5.80 33.20 -18.41
N ASN A 291 5.10 32.44 -17.56
CA ASN A 291 4.09 31.49 -18.03
C ASN A 291 2.85 32.18 -18.61
N SER A 292 2.58 33.42 -18.19
CA SER A 292 1.46 34.22 -18.68
C SER A 292 1.42 34.27 -20.21
N GLY A 293 0.27 33.93 -20.77
CA GLY A 293 0.00 33.91 -22.20
C GLY A 293 0.35 32.59 -22.89
N GLY A 294 0.86 31.61 -22.14
CA GLY A 294 1.02 30.23 -22.61
C GLY A 294 -0.34 29.54 -22.77
N ILE A 295 -0.39 28.24 -22.55
CA ILE A 295 -1.65 27.48 -22.61
C ILE A 295 -1.80 26.57 -21.40
N ALA A 296 -3.04 26.41 -20.96
CA ALA A 296 -3.47 25.32 -20.10
C ALA A 296 -4.23 24.31 -20.96
N VAL A 297 -3.86 23.04 -20.88
CA VAL A 297 -4.40 21.96 -21.71
C VAL A 297 -4.97 20.87 -20.83
N SER A 298 -6.16 20.36 -21.17
CA SER A 298 -6.72 19.16 -20.52
C SER A 298 -5.85 17.96 -20.88
N THR A 299 -5.27 17.28 -19.89
CA THR A 299 -4.44 16.10 -20.18
C THR A 299 -5.26 14.91 -20.64
N LYS A 300 -6.56 14.90 -20.28
CA LYS A 300 -7.52 13.86 -20.65
C LYS A 300 -8.06 14.07 -22.06
N ASN A 301 -8.49 15.30 -22.38
CA ASN A 301 -9.21 15.60 -23.61
C ASN A 301 -8.31 16.19 -24.71
N ASN A 302 -7.03 16.46 -24.39
CA ASN A 302 -6.02 16.98 -25.31
C ASN A 302 -6.51 18.22 -26.10
N CYS A 303 -7.06 19.21 -25.38
CA CYS A 303 -7.54 20.49 -25.91
C CYS A 303 -7.18 21.63 -24.97
N ILE A 304 -7.12 22.87 -25.48
CA ILE A 304 -6.81 24.06 -24.67
C ILE A 304 -8.01 24.38 -23.76
N LEU A 305 -7.79 24.42 -22.46
CA LEU A 305 -8.73 24.87 -21.44
C LEU A 305 -8.69 26.38 -21.22
N GLY A 306 -7.58 27.03 -21.56
CA GLY A 306 -7.45 28.47 -21.41
C GLY A 306 -6.02 28.99 -21.47
N ILE A 307 -5.84 30.26 -21.09
CA ILE A 307 -4.53 30.92 -21.02
C ILE A 307 -4.16 31.29 -19.56
N PRO A 308 -3.00 30.88 -19.04
CA PRO A 308 -2.52 31.30 -17.73
C PRO A 308 -2.29 32.82 -17.73
N THR A 309 -2.68 33.55 -16.68
CA THR A 309 -2.62 35.03 -16.65
C THR A 309 -1.97 35.62 -15.39
N PHE A 310 -2.25 35.09 -14.20
CA PHE A 310 -1.78 35.70 -12.95
C PHE A 310 -1.81 34.71 -11.78
N VAL A 311 -1.00 34.99 -10.76
CA VAL A 311 -0.88 34.23 -9.53
C VAL A 311 -1.27 35.13 -8.37
N LYS A 312 -2.22 34.72 -7.52
CA LYS A 312 -2.42 35.43 -6.24
C LYS A 312 -1.39 34.89 -5.25
N ALA A 313 -0.43 35.73 -4.86
CA ALA A 313 0.47 35.38 -3.77
C ALA A 313 -0.31 35.30 -2.46
N GLY A 314 -0.51 34.10 -1.94
CA GLY A 314 -0.86 33.86 -0.54
C GLY A 314 0.38 33.88 0.35
N GLN A 315 0.19 33.94 1.67
CA GLN A 315 1.30 33.93 2.64
C GLN A 315 2.03 32.58 2.76
N ILE A 316 1.45 31.50 2.21
CA ILE A 316 1.96 30.12 2.37
C ILE A 316 2.00 29.35 1.04
N GLU A 317 1.04 29.56 0.12
CA GLU A 317 1.04 28.98 -1.24
C GLU A 317 0.38 29.91 -2.26
N THR A 318 0.78 29.76 -3.52
CA THR A 318 0.29 30.53 -4.67
C THR A 318 -0.61 29.67 -5.54
N LEU A 319 -1.91 29.94 -5.56
CA LEU A 319 -2.83 29.32 -6.53
C LEU A 319 -2.76 30.08 -7.85
N GLY A 320 -2.63 29.34 -8.94
CA GLY A 320 -2.60 29.87 -10.29
C GLY A 320 -4.00 30.20 -10.81
N ARG A 321 -4.10 31.14 -11.75
CA ARG A 321 -5.31 31.39 -12.53
C ARG A 321 -5.10 31.19 -14.02
N VAL A 322 -6.07 30.55 -14.64
CA VAL A 322 -6.17 30.32 -16.08
C VAL A 322 -7.45 30.99 -16.55
N LEU A 323 -7.36 31.93 -17.49
CA LEU A 323 -8.52 32.50 -18.17
C LEU A 323 -9.17 31.40 -19.02
N SER A 324 -10.41 31.06 -18.73
CA SER A 324 -11.14 29.96 -19.37
C SER A 324 -11.41 30.20 -20.86
N THR A 325 -11.50 29.13 -21.64
CA THR A 325 -11.96 29.20 -23.04
C THR A 325 -13.37 29.76 -23.18
N GLU A 326 -14.25 29.52 -22.21
CA GLU A 326 -15.58 30.16 -22.11
C GLU A 326 -15.49 31.67 -22.16
N ALA A 327 -14.74 32.27 -21.24
CA ALA A 327 -14.57 33.72 -21.20
C ALA A 327 -13.88 34.26 -22.46
N MET A 328 -12.94 33.50 -23.03
CA MET A 328 -12.28 33.88 -24.28
C MET A 328 -13.27 33.92 -25.46
N PHE A 329 -14.14 32.92 -25.58
CA PHE A 329 -15.12 32.84 -26.66
C PHE A 329 -16.23 33.88 -26.51
N GLU A 330 -16.70 34.11 -25.29
CA GLU A 330 -17.63 35.20 -25.01
C GLU A 330 -17.03 36.56 -25.43
N ALA A 331 -15.75 36.79 -25.12
CA ALA A 331 -15.04 37.99 -25.57
C ALA A 331 -14.85 38.07 -27.09
N TRP A 332 -14.83 36.93 -27.79
CA TRP A 332 -14.86 36.84 -29.26
C TRP A 332 -16.27 36.98 -29.85
N GLY A 333 -17.32 37.01 -29.03
CA GLY A 333 -18.71 37.01 -29.50
C GLY A 333 -19.15 35.66 -30.07
N ILE A 334 -18.50 34.57 -29.67
CA ILE A 334 -18.84 33.19 -30.03
C ILE A 334 -19.55 32.57 -28.83
N SER A 335 -20.80 32.14 -29.01
CA SER A 335 -21.55 31.41 -27.99
C SER A 335 -21.31 29.90 -28.15
N PHE A 336 -21.10 29.22 -27.02
CA PHE A 336 -21.02 27.76 -26.92
C PHE A 336 -22.33 27.04 -27.28
#